data_AF-A0A1B9LBN3-F1
#
_entry.id   AF-A0A1B9LBN3-F1
#
_cell.length_a   1.000
_cell.length_b   1.000
_cell.length_c   1.000
_cell.angle_alpha   90.00
_cell.angle_beta   90.00
_cell.angle_gamma   90.00
#
_symmetry.space_group_name_H-M   'P 1'
#
loop_
_entity.id
_entity.type
_entity.pdbx_description
1 polymer ?
#
loop_
_entity_poly.entity_id
_entity_poly.type
_entity_poly.pdbx_seq_one_letter_code
_entity_poly.pdbx_strand_id
1 'polypeptide(L)'
;MPYAKYDGNDPIYNDKEQLLKKTGISITEPILPPKNLVKLTGTLSEFKGLFCYAQLGNRAYLSDEQKQKHNNQLRKGALLATLNGNSIAALAGLGHANGNDQNTYFPAQYITTKLNDTMTLKGWLGFYKFNDGDQVEVVAEKHNDHYEVYAMLKPSEQIISLIPFCFAGRNQALKRYHLPIFIFYVICVLLMNYFFFDFSLENLTIGFGSLGIIFGIATLMVYKNFIATHVTLAERIFTVLGWRNVTNINLAKISKQYIAKLIAQGKYAKECNNKIDAYIRPPKFGEGWFFYYYDPEVLCKNGMSPLRVKNKKRE
;
A
#
# COMPACT_ATOMS: atom_id res chain seq x y z
N MET A 1 26.66 -4.58 4.92
CA MET A 1 25.46 -4.68 5.78
C MET A 1 24.28 -4.92 4.88
N PRO A 2 23.53 -6.01 5.07
CA PRO A 2 22.40 -6.34 4.21
C PRO A 2 21.10 -5.61 4.61
N TYR A 3 21.09 -4.94 5.77
CA TYR A 3 19.99 -4.08 6.22
C TYR A 3 20.18 -2.65 5.74
N ALA A 4 19.06 -1.97 5.52
CA ALA A 4 18.97 -0.59 5.07
C ALA A 4 19.64 0.36 6.07
N LYS A 5 20.58 1.16 5.58
CA LYS A 5 21.24 2.25 6.30
C LYS A 5 20.44 3.55 6.23
N TYR A 6 19.54 3.65 5.26
CA TYR A 6 18.74 4.83 4.90
C TYR A 6 19.62 6.03 4.49
N ASP A 7 20.72 5.76 3.80
CA ASP A 7 21.63 6.77 3.26
C ASP A 7 21.30 7.15 1.80
N GLY A 8 20.25 6.55 1.25
CA GLY A 8 19.81 6.75 -0.13
C GLY A 8 20.53 5.88 -1.16
N ASN A 9 21.47 5.03 -0.73
CA ASN A 9 22.16 4.06 -1.58
C ASN A 9 21.77 2.61 -1.24
N ASP A 10 20.74 2.41 -0.44
CA ASP A 10 20.29 1.07 -0.05
C ASP A 10 19.77 0.29 -1.27
N PRO A 11 20.24 -0.94 -1.48
CA PRO A 11 19.76 -1.77 -2.57
C PRO A 11 18.32 -2.18 -2.32
N ILE A 12 17.52 -2.19 -3.39
CA ILE A 12 16.19 -2.79 -3.42
C ILE A 12 16.32 -4.12 -4.16
N TYR A 13 15.98 -5.23 -3.49
CA TYR A 13 16.06 -6.57 -4.07
C TYR A 13 14.76 -6.92 -4.82
N ASN A 14 14.88 -7.55 -5.99
CA ASN A 14 13.74 -7.87 -6.86
C ASN A 14 12.82 -8.97 -6.30
N ASP A 15 13.36 -9.84 -5.47
CA ASP A 15 12.65 -10.96 -4.85
C ASP A 15 13.50 -11.54 -3.70
N LYS A 16 12.90 -12.42 -2.90
CA LYS A 16 13.55 -13.06 -1.76
C LYS A 16 14.68 -14.00 -2.18
N GLU A 17 14.60 -14.63 -3.36
CA GLU A 17 15.60 -15.54 -3.88
C GLU A 17 16.90 -14.80 -4.23
N GLN A 18 16.78 -13.63 -4.87
CA GLN A 18 17.87 -12.72 -5.18
C GLN A 18 18.49 -12.16 -3.91
N LEU A 19 17.67 -11.77 -2.93
CA LEU A 19 18.14 -11.35 -1.61
C LEU A 19 18.96 -12.46 -0.94
N LEU A 20 18.41 -13.68 -0.88
CA LEU A 20 19.07 -14.84 -0.27
C LEU A 20 20.41 -15.14 -0.96
N LYS A 21 20.45 -15.16 -2.30
CA LYS A 21 21.68 -15.39 -3.07
C LYS A 21 22.75 -14.32 -2.82
N LYS A 22 22.36 -13.05 -2.69
CA LYS A 22 23.30 -11.93 -2.54
C LYS A 22 23.76 -11.71 -1.09
N THR A 23 22.93 -12.04 -0.11
CA THR A 23 23.15 -11.64 1.29
C THR A 23 23.19 -12.80 2.28
N GLY A 24 22.71 -13.99 1.89
CA GLY A 24 22.50 -15.12 2.79
C GLY A 24 21.31 -14.98 3.74
N ILE A 25 20.55 -13.88 3.67
CA ILE A 25 19.38 -13.67 4.52
C ILE A 25 18.14 -14.28 3.89
N SER A 26 17.47 -15.13 4.66
CA SER A 26 16.15 -15.64 4.34
C SER A 26 15.06 -14.74 4.93
N ILE A 27 14.07 -14.39 4.12
CA ILE A 27 12.88 -13.64 4.52
C ILE A 27 11.62 -14.43 4.22
N THR A 28 10.52 -14.05 4.86
CA THR A 28 9.21 -14.69 4.68
C THR A 28 8.31 -13.86 3.76
N GLU A 29 7.41 -14.53 3.05
CA GLU A 29 6.37 -13.85 2.27
C GLU A 29 5.35 -13.19 3.21
N PRO A 30 4.70 -12.09 2.79
CA PRO A 30 3.65 -11.46 3.58
C PRO A 30 2.48 -12.41 3.81
N ILE A 31 1.99 -12.47 5.05
CA ILE A 31 0.84 -13.30 5.41
C ILE A 31 -0.44 -12.49 5.19
N LEU A 32 -1.17 -12.76 4.12
CA LEU A 32 -2.39 -12.04 3.75
C LEU A 32 -3.54 -12.98 3.37
N PRO A 33 -4.80 -12.64 3.71
CA PRO A 33 -5.22 -11.58 4.62
C PRO A 33 -5.01 -11.98 6.10
N PRO A 34 -4.83 -11.01 7.03
CA PRO A 34 -4.85 -11.33 8.46
C PRO A 34 -6.24 -11.78 8.90
N LYS A 35 -6.29 -12.63 9.92
CA LYS A 35 -7.50 -13.12 10.61
C LYS A 35 -7.83 -12.29 11.85
N ASN A 36 -6.88 -12.13 12.78
CA ASN A 36 -7.08 -11.54 14.10
C ASN A 36 -6.00 -10.47 14.39
N LEU A 37 -6.32 -9.23 14.01
CA LEU A 37 -5.47 -8.08 14.28
C LEU A 37 -5.60 -7.65 15.75
N VAL A 38 -4.46 -7.41 16.38
CA VAL A 38 -4.34 -6.86 17.74
C VAL A 38 -3.50 -5.60 17.72
N LYS A 39 -3.76 -4.70 18.68
CA LYS A 39 -2.92 -3.53 18.92
C LYS A 39 -1.92 -3.83 20.03
N LEU A 40 -0.64 -3.64 19.75
CA LEU A 40 0.46 -3.74 20.70
C LEU A 40 1.09 -2.36 20.91
N THR A 41 1.75 -2.19 22.05
CA THR A 41 2.46 -0.96 22.40
C THR A 41 3.77 -1.32 23.07
N GLY A 42 4.83 -0.61 22.72
CA GLY A 42 6.12 -0.79 23.39
C GLY A 42 7.25 -0.01 22.77
N THR A 43 8.44 -0.31 23.26
CA THR A 43 9.71 0.22 22.76
C THR A 43 10.31 -0.76 21.77
N LEU A 44 10.81 -0.26 20.64
CA LEU A 44 11.55 -1.08 19.68
C LEU A 44 12.99 -1.32 20.14
N SER A 45 13.51 -2.51 19.86
CA SER A 45 14.92 -2.85 19.94
C SER A 45 15.33 -3.80 18.80
N GLU A 46 16.62 -3.84 18.50
CA GLU A 46 17.20 -4.66 17.44
C GLU A 46 16.51 -4.47 16.07
N PHE A 47 16.11 -3.24 15.74
CA PHE A 47 15.39 -2.96 14.50
C PHE A 47 16.27 -3.21 13.28
N LYS A 48 15.76 -4.05 12.39
CA LYS A 48 16.38 -4.43 11.12
C LYS A 48 15.37 -4.26 10.01
N GLY A 49 15.68 -3.41 9.03
CA GLY A 49 14.85 -3.19 7.85
C GLY A 49 15.62 -3.51 6.58
N LEU A 50 14.97 -4.06 5.55
CA LEU A 50 15.54 -4.27 4.22
C LEU A 50 14.49 -3.99 3.14
N PHE A 51 14.92 -3.46 2.00
CA PHE A 51 14.01 -3.13 0.90
C PHE A 51 13.95 -4.28 -0.11
N CYS A 52 12.77 -4.84 -0.31
CA CYS A 52 12.58 -5.95 -1.23
C CYS A 52 11.17 -5.87 -1.86
N TYR A 53 11.06 -6.35 -3.09
CA TYR A 53 9.77 -6.56 -3.72
C TYR A 53 9.10 -7.81 -3.13
N ALA A 54 7.83 -7.67 -2.74
CA ALA A 54 7.03 -8.74 -2.15
C ALA A 54 5.67 -8.89 -2.80
N GLN A 55 5.08 -10.08 -2.71
CA GLN A 55 3.73 -10.35 -3.21
C GLN A 55 2.68 -9.65 -2.35
N LEU A 56 2.36 -8.40 -2.69
CA LEU A 56 1.43 -7.58 -1.92
C LEU A 56 0.17 -7.25 -2.69
N GLY A 57 0.08 -7.56 -3.99
CA GLY A 57 -1.13 -7.30 -4.79
C GLY A 57 -2.36 -8.10 -4.38
N ASN A 58 -3.49 -7.84 -5.04
CA ASN A 58 -4.78 -8.47 -4.75
C ASN A 58 -4.73 -10.01 -4.65
N ARG A 59 -3.86 -10.67 -5.44
CA ARG A 59 -3.69 -12.13 -5.46
C ARG A 59 -3.13 -12.69 -4.15
N ALA A 60 -2.37 -11.88 -3.39
CA ALA A 60 -1.83 -12.26 -2.09
C ALA A 60 -2.93 -12.52 -1.06
N TYR A 61 -4.12 -11.96 -1.26
CA TYR A 61 -5.27 -12.09 -0.36
C TYR A 61 -6.18 -13.29 -0.70
N LEU A 62 -5.88 -14.02 -1.78
CA LEU A 62 -6.66 -15.18 -2.19
C LEU A 62 -6.22 -16.43 -1.44
N SER A 63 -7.18 -17.27 -1.04
CA SER A 63 -6.87 -18.63 -0.59
C SER A 63 -6.29 -19.47 -1.72
N ASP A 64 -5.63 -20.58 -1.39
CA ASP A 64 -5.05 -21.46 -2.41
C ASP A 64 -6.12 -22.03 -3.36
N GLU A 65 -7.31 -22.36 -2.83
CA GLU A 65 -8.46 -22.76 -3.64
C GLU A 65 -8.91 -21.66 -4.60
N GLN A 66 -8.96 -20.41 -4.13
CA GLN A 66 -9.32 -19.26 -4.97
C GLN A 66 -8.26 -19.00 -6.05
N LYS A 67 -6.96 -19.10 -5.71
CA LYS A 67 -5.86 -18.99 -6.67
C LYS A 67 -5.96 -20.08 -7.74
N GLN A 68 -6.22 -21.34 -7.35
CA GLN A 68 -6.39 -22.45 -8.28
C GLN A 68 -7.59 -22.23 -9.21
N LYS A 69 -8.73 -21.82 -8.65
CA LYS A 69 -9.93 -21.50 -9.43
C LYS A 69 -9.67 -20.37 -10.43
N HIS A 70 -9.00 -19.31 -10.00
CA HIS A 70 -8.64 -18.18 -10.85
C HIS A 70 -7.69 -18.60 -11.98
N ASN A 71 -6.64 -19.37 -11.67
CA ASN A 71 -5.71 -19.92 -12.67
C ASN A 71 -6.42 -20.83 -13.69
N ASN A 72 -7.35 -21.66 -13.23
CA ASN A 72 -8.14 -22.51 -14.11
C ASN A 72 -9.06 -21.68 -15.03
N GLN A 73 -9.63 -20.58 -14.54
CA GLN A 73 -10.39 -19.64 -15.37
C GLN A 73 -9.52 -18.96 -16.42
N LEU A 74 -8.31 -18.51 -16.05
CA LEU A 74 -7.35 -17.93 -16.99
C LEU A 74 -6.92 -18.93 -18.07
N ARG A 75 -6.63 -20.19 -17.70
CA ARG A 75 -6.31 -21.27 -18.65
C ARG A 75 -7.46 -21.56 -19.61
N LYS A 76 -8.69 -21.61 -19.11
CA LYS A 76 -9.89 -21.77 -19.96
C LYS A 76 -10.05 -20.59 -20.91
N GLY A 77 -9.89 -19.36 -20.42
CA GLY A 77 -9.94 -18.16 -21.26
C GLY A 77 -8.86 -18.15 -22.34
N ALA A 78 -7.64 -18.57 -22.00
CA ALA A 78 -6.56 -18.70 -22.96
C ALA A 78 -6.84 -19.75 -24.03
N LEU A 79 -7.37 -20.92 -23.65
CA LEU A 79 -7.78 -21.95 -24.61
C LEU A 79 -8.85 -21.42 -25.57
N LEU A 80 -9.87 -20.72 -25.07
CA LEU A 80 -10.89 -20.09 -25.92
C LEU A 80 -10.28 -19.05 -26.86
N ALA A 81 -9.32 -18.25 -26.40
CA ALA A 81 -8.61 -17.30 -27.24
C ALA A 81 -7.81 -18.00 -28.35
N THR A 82 -7.13 -19.12 -28.05
CA THR A 82 -6.45 -19.95 -29.06
C THR A 82 -7.43 -20.48 -30.11
N LEU A 83 -8.56 -21.03 -29.67
CA LEU A 83 -9.59 -21.57 -30.58
C LEU A 83 -10.20 -20.48 -31.47
N ASN A 84 -10.28 -19.24 -30.98
CA ASN A 84 -10.75 -18.07 -31.73
C ASN A 84 -9.63 -17.39 -32.55
N GLY A 85 -8.46 -18.01 -32.69
CA GLY A 85 -7.34 -17.47 -33.48
C GLY A 85 -6.60 -16.29 -32.85
N ASN A 86 -6.89 -15.93 -31.60
CA ASN A 86 -6.25 -14.84 -30.88
C ASN A 86 -5.07 -15.34 -30.02
N SER A 87 -3.97 -15.67 -30.69
CA SER A 87 -2.76 -16.23 -30.07
C SER A 87 -2.12 -15.30 -29.04
N ILE A 88 -2.25 -13.97 -29.19
CA ILE A 88 -1.69 -12.99 -28.24
C ILE A 88 -2.46 -13.06 -26.91
N ALA A 89 -3.78 -13.01 -26.96
CA ALA A 89 -4.61 -13.12 -25.77
C ALA A 89 -4.46 -14.50 -25.10
N ALA A 90 -4.29 -15.56 -25.89
CA ALA A 90 -4.00 -16.89 -25.38
C ALA A 90 -2.68 -16.95 -24.60
N LEU A 91 -1.60 -16.42 -25.19
CA LEU A 91 -0.28 -16.40 -24.55
C LEU A 91 -0.29 -15.56 -23.27
N ALA A 92 -0.95 -14.40 -23.30
CA ALA A 92 -1.14 -13.57 -22.12
C ALA A 92 -1.90 -14.33 -21.01
N GLY A 93 -3.03 -14.97 -21.33
CA GLY A 93 -3.83 -15.73 -20.36
C GLY A 93 -3.07 -16.90 -19.73
N LEU A 94 -2.28 -17.63 -20.53
CA LEU A 94 -1.41 -18.70 -20.02
C LEU A 94 -0.28 -18.17 -19.13
N GLY A 95 0.35 -17.05 -19.53
CA GLY A 95 1.39 -16.39 -18.73
C GLY A 95 0.89 -15.99 -17.34
N HIS A 96 -0.29 -15.36 -17.27
CA HIS A 96 -0.91 -14.99 -16.00
C HIS A 96 -1.31 -16.21 -15.16
N ALA A 97 -1.84 -17.27 -15.78
CA ALA A 97 -2.22 -18.49 -15.08
C ALA A 97 -1.03 -19.24 -14.46
N ASN A 98 0.15 -19.10 -15.07
CA ASN A 98 1.38 -19.76 -14.63
C ASN A 98 2.19 -18.93 -13.63
N GLY A 99 1.70 -17.77 -13.20
CA GLY A 99 2.36 -16.95 -12.17
C GLY A 99 3.50 -16.08 -12.71
N ASN A 100 3.54 -15.81 -14.03
CA ASN A 100 4.48 -14.85 -14.61
C ASN A 100 4.04 -13.38 -14.39
N ASP A 101 3.11 -13.14 -13.45
CA ASP A 101 2.59 -11.83 -13.10
C ASP A 101 3.56 -11.07 -12.16
N GLN A 102 4.69 -10.59 -12.70
CA GLN A 102 5.58 -9.68 -11.97
C GLN A 102 4.85 -8.44 -11.41
N ASN A 103 3.69 -8.08 -11.96
CA ASN A 103 2.83 -6.99 -11.50
C ASN A 103 2.16 -7.24 -10.12
N THR A 104 2.36 -8.39 -9.48
CA THR A 104 1.90 -8.62 -8.09
C THR A 104 2.96 -8.31 -7.04
N TYR A 105 4.21 -8.11 -7.47
CA TYR A 105 5.32 -7.76 -6.60
C TYR A 105 5.44 -6.25 -6.47
N PHE A 106 5.45 -5.77 -5.23
CA PHE A 106 5.55 -4.34 -4.93
C PHE A 106 6.71 -4.07 -3.98
N PRO A 107 7.41 -2.93 -4.16
CA PRO A 107 8.49 -2.56 -3.28
C PRO A 107 7.93 -2.33 -1.88
N ALA A 108 8.50 -3.01 -0.90
CA ALA A 108 8.17 -2.91 0.51
C ALA A 108 9.45 -2.99 1.35
N GLN A 109 9.30 -2.64 2.62
CA GLN A 109 10.33 -2.87 3.61
C GLN A 109 9.96 -4.10 4.45
N TYR A 110 10.79 -5.13 4.41
CA TYR A 110 10.71 -6.22 5.37
C TYR A 110 11.40 -5.79 6.65
N ILE A 111 10.68 -5.88 7.77
CA ILE A 111 11.19 -5.52 9.10
C ILE A 111 11.36 -6.75 9.98
N THR A 112 12.33 -6.72 10.87
CA THR A 112 12.47 -7.64 11.99
C THR A 112 12.96 -6.85 13.19
N THR A 113 12.26 -6.93 14.31
CA THR A 113 12.58 -6.15 15.52
C THR A 113 11.98 -6.84 16.74
N LYS A 114 12.40 -6.44 17.94
CA LYS A 114 11.76 -6.84 19.19
C LYS A 114 10.96 -5.68 19.75
N LEU A 115 9.79 -6.00 20.30
CA LEU A 115 8.99 -5.08 21.09
C LEU A 115 9.16 -5.42 22.56
N ASN A 116 9.55 -4.43 23.36
CA ASN A 116 9.86 -4.59 24.79
C ASN A 116 10.84 -5.75 25.05
N ASP A 117 11.85 -5.89 24.20
CA ASP A 117 12.94 -6.90 24.26
C ASP A 117 12.51 -8.38 24.25
N THR A 118 11.22 -8.66 24.14
CA THR A 118 10.64 -10.01 24.36
C THR A 118 9.82 -10.49 23.17
N MET A 119 9.02 -9.62 22.56
CA MET A 119 8.11 -10.00 21.47
C MET A 119 8.77 -9.78 20.11
N THR A 120 9.00 -10.84 19.36
CA THR A 120 9.52 -10.74 17.99
C THR A 120 8.45 -10.24 17.04
N LEU A 121 8.75 -9.16 16.34
CA LEU A 121 7.94 -8.59 15.27
C LEU A 121 8.62 -8.87 13.92
N LYS A 122 7.85 -9.33 12.94
CA LYS A 122 8.26 -9.41 11.53
C LYS A 122 7.13 -8.87 10.65
N GLY A 123 7.41 -8.44 9.43
CA GLY A 123 6.35 -8.07 8.50
C GLY A 123 6.80 -7.09 7.43
N TRP A 124 5.84 -6.68 6.61
CA TRP A 124 6.07 -5.87 5.42
C TRP A 124 5.38 -4.52 5.54
N LEU A 125 6.16 -3.44 5.56
CA LEU A 125 5.70 -2.07 5.75
C LEU A 125 6.23 -1.12 4.67
N GLY A 126 5.78 0.14 4.73
CA GLY A 126 6.35 1.24 3.98
C GLY A 126 7.78 1.60 4.41
N PHE A 127 8.46 2.40 3.60
CA PHE A 127 9.90 2.64 3.68
C PHE A 127 10.24 3.71 4.74
N TYR A 128 9.83 3.47 5.98
CA TYR A 128 10.07 4.41 7.07
C TYR A 128 11.14 3.90 8.02
N LYS A 129 12.10 4.77 8.35
CA LYS A 129 13.18 4.47 9.28
C LYS A 129 12.73 4.58 10.74
N PHE A 130 12.34 3.44 11.32
CA PHE A 130 12.28 3.29 12.77
C PHE A 130 13.69 3.10 13.36
N ASN A 131 13.87 3.52 14.61
CA ASN A 131 15.13 3.38 15.33
C ASN A 131 14.90 2.65 16.66
N ASP A 132 15.96 2.02 17.16
CA ASP A 132 15.96 1.44 18.50
C ASP A 132 15.65 2.53 19.55
N GLY A 133 14.81 2.19 20.51
CA GLY A 133 14.29 3.12 21.52
C GLY A 133 13.02 3.88 21.11
N ASP A 134 12.57 3.76 19.85
CA ASP A 134 11.31 4.38 19.43
C ASP A 134 10.12 3.74 20.16
N GLN A 135 9.25 4.58 20.74
CA GLN A 135 7.96 4.18 21.29
C GLN A 135 6.95 4.07 20.16
N VAL A 136 6.32 2.90 20.01
CA VAL A 136 5.44 2.60 18.88
C VAL A 136 4.11 1.98 19.31
N GLU A 137 3.08 2.22 18.49
CA GLU A 137 1.85 1.42 18.47
C GLU A 137 1.89 0.52 17.23
N VAL A 138 1.73 -0.79 17.41
CA VAL A 138 1.85 -1.79 16.34
C VAL A 138 0.51 -2.48 16.14
N VAL A 139 0.06 -2.58 14.89
CA VAL A 139 -1.07 -3.44 14.53
C VAL A 139 -0.51 -4.70 13.90
N ALA A 140 -0.73 -5.83 14.58
CA ALA A 140 -0.12 -7.09 14.21
C ALA A 140 -1.08 -8.28 14.41
N GLU A 141 -0.75 -9.43 13.84
CA GLU A 141 -1.38 -10.72 14.11
C GLU A 141 -0.40 -11.63 14.85
N LYS A 142 -0.88 -12.36 15.87
CA LYS A 142 -0.05 -13.32 16.59
C LYS A 142 0.08 -14.60 15.78
N HIS A 143 1.31 -15.00 15.47
CA HIS A 143 1.67 -16.31 14.95
C HIS A 143 2.47 -17.12 15.99
N ASN A 144 2.85 -18.35 15.62
CA ASN A 144 3.50 -19.28 16.55
C ASN A 144 4.88 -18.78 17.01
N ASP A 145 5.65 -18.15 16.12
CA ASP A 145 7.04 -17.75 16.34
C ASP A 145 7.25 -16.22 16.40
N HIS A 146 6.30 -15.43 15.92
CA HIS A 146 6.40 -13.97 15.87
C HIS A 146 5.01 -13.31 15.79
N TYR A 147 4.98 -11.98 15.86
CA TYR A 147 3.84 -11.18 15.46
C TYR A 147 4.08 -10.60 14.07
N GLU A 148 3.17 -10.90 13.14
CA GLU A 148 3.21 -10.35 11.77
C GLU A 148 2.62 -8.94 11.78
N VAL A 149 3.40 -7.96 11.36
CA VAL A 149 3.09 -6.53 11.46
C VAL A 149 2.48 -6.02 10.16
N TYR A 150 1.32 -5.35 10.29
CA TYR A 150 0.60 -4.73 9.17
C TYR A 150 0.58 -3.20 9.23
N ALA A 151 0.80 -2.62 10.42
CA ALA A 151 0.99 -1.20 10.60
C ALA A 151 1.86 -0.91 11.82
N MET A 152 2.67 0.14 11.75
CA MET A 152 3.47 0.62 12.87
C MET A 152 3.41 2.15 12.92
N LEU A 153 3.01 2.67 14.08
CA LEU A 153 2.88 4.09 14.35
C LEU A 153 4.01 4.52 15.27
N LYS A 154 4.58 5.69 14.98
CA LYS A 154 5.48 6.43 15.88
C LYS A 154 4.76 7.68 16.38
N PRO A 155 4.11 7.65 17.57
CA PRO A 155 3.30 8.76 18.06
C PRO A 155 4.08 10.06 18.30
N SER A 156 5.38 9.98 18.63
CA SER A 156 6.23 11.17 18.84
C SER A 156 6.39 12.04 17.60
N GLU A 157 6.36 11.43 16.41
CA GLU A 157 6.48 12.10 15.12
C GLU A 157 5.15 12.15 14.35
N GLN A 158 4.09 11.59 14.92
CA GLN A 158 2.80 11.37 14.26
C GLN A 158 2.92 10.70 12.88
N ILE A 159 3.83 9.73 12.76
CA ILE A 159 4.03 8.95 11.54
C ILE A 159 3.36 7.59 11.70
N ILE A 160 2.76 7.12 10.62
CA ILE A 160 2.29 5.74 10.47
C ILE A 160 2.90 5.14 9.20
N SER A 161 3.56 3.98 9.35
CA SER A 161 3.97 3.13 8.23
C SER A 161 3.01 1.96 8.13
N LEU A 162 2.53 1.68 6.92
CA LEU A 162 1.51 0.66 6.65
C LEU A 162 2.04 -0.36 5.67
N ILE A 163 1.45 -1.55 5.72
CA ILE A 163 1.55 -2.48 4.61
C ILE A 163 1.07 -1.78 3.32
N PRO A 164 1.78 -1.94 2.19
CA PRO A 164 1.49 -1.22 0.97
C PRO A 164 0.02 -1.24 0.53
N PHE A 165 -0.39 -0.09 -0.05
CA PHE A 165 -1.74 0.24 -0.51
C PHE A 165 -2.85 0.35 0.55
N CYS A 166 -2.58 0.08 1.83
CA CYS A 166 -3.58 0.18 2.89
C CYS A 166 -3.74 1.61 3.46
N PHE A 167 -3.97 2.60 2.59
CA PHE A 167 -3.91 4.04 2.95
C PHE A 167 -5.26 4.76 3.08
N ALA A 168 -6.38 4.13 2.67
CA ALA A 168 -7.69 4.79 2.63
C ALA A 168 -8.85 3.82 2.89
N GLY A 169 -9.93 4.37 3.45
CA GLY A 169 -11.22 3.70 3.56
C GLY A 169 -12.03 3.75 2.26
N ARG A 170 -13.08 2.92 2.19
CA ARG A 170 -13.84 2.65 0.95
C ARG A 170 -14.44 3.87 0.28
N ASN A 171 -14.86 4.88 1.04
CA ASN A 171 -15.46 6.10 0.49
C ASN A 171 -14.43 7.07 -0.10
N GLN A 172 -13.14 6.85 0.17
CA GLN A 172 -12.05 7.72 -0.28
C GLN A 172 -11.06 7.05 -1.22
N ALA A 173 -10.95 5.72 -1.18
CA ALA A 173 -10.02 4.94 -2.00
C ALA A 173 -10.12 5.32 -3.50
N LEU A 174 -11.34 5.56 -3.99
CA LEU A 174 -11.61 5.86 -5.40
C LEU A 174 -11.50 7.35 -5.74
N LYS A 175 -11.67 8.24 -4.75
CA LYS A 175 -11.62 9.69 -4.98
C LYS A 175 -10.24 10.15 -5.42
N ARG A 176 -9.17 9.40 -5.14
CA ARG A 176 -7.84 9.74 -5.66
C ARG A 176 -7.73 9.59 -7.18
N TYR A 177 -8.43 8.61 -7.74
CA TYR A 177 -8.26 8.19 -9.13
C TYR A 177 -9.42 8.60 -10.06
N HIS A 178 -10.51 9.14 -9.51
CA HIS A 178 -11.67 9.56 -10.30
C HIS A 178 -11.31 10.52 -11.45
N LEU A 179 -10.53 11.57 -11.15
CA LEU A 179 -10.16 12.61 -12.12
C LEU A 179 -9.23 12.09 -13.22
N PRO A 180 -8.10 11.41 -12.93
CA PRO A 180 -7.25 10.89 -14.01
C PRO A 180 -7.97 9.83 -14.85
N ILE A 181 -8.81 8.97 -14.25
CA ILE A 181 -9.61 8.01 -15.01
C ILE A 181 -10.61 8.72 -15.92
N PHE A 182 -11.27 9.75 -15.41
CA PHE A 182 -12.20 10.56 -16.20
C PHE A 182 -11.49 11.25 -17.37
N ILE A 183 -10.33 11.88 -17.13
CA ILE A 183 -9.53 12.52 -18.18
C ILE A 183 -9.09 11.49 -19.22
N PHE A 184 -8.59 10.33 -18.80
CA PHE A 184 -8.19 9.25 -19.70
C PHE A 184 -9.36 8.78 -20.57
N TYR A 185 -10.53 8.58 -19.96
CA TYR A 185 -11.76 8.25 -20.65
C TYR A 185 -12.13 9.29 -21.73
N VAL A 186 -12.09 10.59 -21.38
CA VAL A 186 -12.34 11.68 -22.35
C VAL A 186 -11.34 11.61 -23.51
N ILE A 187 -10.05 11.43 -23.23
CA ILE A 187 -9.01 11.31 -24.26
C ILE A 187 -9.28 10.11 -25.18
N CYS A 188 -9.64 8.95 -24.63
CA CYS A 188 -9.96 7.76 -25.42
C CYS A 188 -11.13 8.01 -26.37
N VAL A 189 -12.18 8.69 -25.91
CA VAL A 189 -13.34 9.05 -26.76
C VAL A 189 -12.91 10.00 -27.88
N LEU A 190 -12.10 11.01 -27.57
CA LEU A 190 -11.62 11.97 -28.57
C LEU A 190 -10.72 11.32 -29.61
N LEU A 191 -9.80 10.44 -29.20
CA LEU A 191 -8.93 9.70 -30.12
C LEU A 191 -9.73 8.73 -31.00
N MET A 192 -10.69 8.02 -30.42
CA MET A 192 -11.55 7.09 -31.17
C MET A 192 -12.35 7.84 -32.24
N ASN A 193 -12.88 9.02 -31.91
CA ASN A 193 -13.52 9.87 -32.92
C ASN A 193 -12.51 10.35 -33.96
N TYR A 194 -11.36 10.90 -33.56
CA TYR A 194 -10.34 11.38 -34.51
C TYR A 194 -9.89 10.34 -35.55
N PHE A 195 -9.76 9.08 -35.15
CA PHE A 195 -9.24 8.02 -36.05
C PHE A 195 -10.31 7.30 -36.87
N PHE A 196 -11.55 7.19 -36.37
CA PHE A 196 -12.56 6.31 -36.95
C PHE A 196 -13.87 7.03 -37.35
N PHE A 197 -14.11 8.25 -36.84
CA PHE A 197 -15.36 8.99 -37.03
C PHE A 197 -15.09 10.48 -37.28
N ASP A 198 -16.15 11.28 -37.38
CA ASP A 198 -16.06 12.74 -37.34
C ASP A 198 -16.42 13.27 -35.93
N PHE A 199 -16.23 14.57 -35.72
CA PHE A 199 -16.60 15.24 -34.46
C PHE A 199 -18.04 15.74 -34.44
N SER A 200 -18.96 15.06 -35.14
CA SER A 200 -20.38 15.38 -35.05
C SER A 200 -20.91 15.13 -33.63
N LEU A 201 -21.95 15.89 -33.24
CA LEU A 201 -22.57 15.74 -31.92
C LEU A 201 -23.11 14.32 -31.70
N GLU A 202 -23.61 13.69 -32.75
CA GLU A 202 -24.12 12.31 -32.73
C GLU A 202 -23.00 11.31 -32.41
N ASN A 203 -21.88 11.37 -33.14
CA ASN A 203 -20.75 10.46 -32.93
C ASN A 203 -20.06 10.66 -31.58
N LEU A 204 -19.97 11.90 -31.10
CA LEU A 204 -19.50 12.19 -29.74
C LEU A 204 -20.46 11.62 -28.68
N THR A 205 -21.77 11.77 -28.86
CA THR A 205 -22.77 11.24 -27.92
C THR A 205 -22.70 9.73 -27.85
N ILE A 206 -22.58 9.05 -28.99
CA ILE A 206 -22.42 7.60 -29.08
C ILE A 206 -21.08 7.16 -28.46
N GLY A 207 -19.99 7.89 -28.74
CA GLY A 207 -18.66 7.61 -28.19
C GLY A 207 -18.64 7.70 -26.67
N PHE A 208 -19.12 8.82 -26.10
CA PHE A 208 -19.22 8.97 -24.65
C PHE A 208 -20.22 7.96 -24.04
N GLY A 209 -21.37 7.70 -24.66
CA GLY A 209 -22.32 6.71 -24.15
C GLY A 209 -21.74 5.30 -24.08
N SER A 210 -21.20 4.81 -25.20
CA SER A 210 -20.73 3.43 -25.35
C SER A 210 -19.41 3.16 -24.62
N LEU A 211 -18.38 4.00 -24.81
CA LEU A 211 -17.14 3.86 -24.03
C LEU A 211 -17.42 4.10 -22.55
N GLY A 212 -18.30 5.04 -22.19
CA GLY A 212 -18.59 5.36 -20.79
C GLY A 212 -19.09 4.15 -20.01
N ILE A 213 -19.99 3.35 -20.59
CA ILE A 213 -20.49 2.11 -19.98
C ILE A 213 -19.36 1.09 -19.82
N ILE A 214 -18.57 0.85 -20.89
CA ILE A 214 -17.47 -0.12 -20.87
C ILE A 214 -16.41 0.28 -19.82
N PHE A 215 -16.02 1.56 -19.81
CA PHE A 215 -15.09 2.13 -18.85
C PHE A 215 -15.64 2.05 -17.43
N GLY A 216 -16.92 2.37 -17.23
CA GLY A 216 -17.58 2.26 -15.92
C GLY A 216 -17.52 0.84 -15.37
N ILE A 217 -17.87 -0.16 -16.19
CA ILE A 217 -17.82 -1.58 -15.81
C ILE A 217 -16.38 -2.02 -15.51
N ALA A 218 -15.42 -1.70 -16.39
CA ALA A 218 -14.01 -2.05 -16.19
C ALA A 218 -13.46 -1.45 -14.88
N THR A 219 -13.78 -0.18 -14.63
CA THR A 219 -13.41 0.55 -13.42
C THR A 219 -13.99 -0.12 -12.17
N LEU A 220 -15.28 -0.46 -12.18
CA LEU A 220 -15.92 -1.18 -11.08
C LEU A 220 -15.27 -2.55 -10.82
N MET A 221 -14.91 -3.30 -11.86
CA MET A 221 -14.26 -4.61 -11.73
C MET A 221 -12.87 -4.50 -11.10
N VAL A 222 -12.04 -3.56 -11.57
CA VAL A 222 -10.70 -3.33 -11.01
C VAL A 222 -10.79 -2.95 -9.54
N TYR A 223 -11.73 -2.07 -9.19
CA TYR A 223 -11.88 -1.57 -7.83
C TYR A 223 -12.53 -2.53 -6.87
N LYS A 224 -13.41 -3.42 -7.34
CA LYS A 224 -14.04 -4.42 -6.48
C LYS A 224 -12.98 -5.24 -5.73
N ASN A 225 -11.96 -5.69 -6.44
CA ASN A 225 -10.88 -6.48 -5.84
C ASN A 225 -10.05 -5.63 -4.88
N PHE A 226 -9.64 -4.42 -5.29
CA PHE A 226 -8.89 -3.49 -4.44
C PHE A 226 -9.63 -3.15 -3.13
N ILE A 227 -10.95 -2.98 -3.19
CA ILE A 227 -11.79 -2.72 -2.02
C ILE A 227 -11.84 -3.95 -1.11
N ALA A 228 -12.07 -5.13 -1.68
CA ALA A 228 -12.15 -6.38 -0.93
C ALA A 228 -10.82 -6.78 -0.25
N THR A 229 -9.69 -6.28 -0.75
CA THR A 229 -8.34 -6.59 -0.24
C THR A 229 -7.80 -5.45 0.63
N HIS A 230 -7.11 -4.48 0.01
CA HIS A 230 -6.32 -3.45 0.67
C HIS A 230 -7.16 -2.47 1.47
N VAL A 231 -8.31 -2.05 0.92
CA VAL A 231 -9.19 -1.10 1.62
C VAL A 231 -9.83 -1.76 2.84
N THR A 232 -10.27 -3.01 2.71
CA THR A 232 -10.83 -3.78 3.82
C THR A 232 -9.78 -3.98 4.91
N LEU A 233 -8.53 -4.27 4.54
CA LEU A 233 -7.42 -4.36 5.50
C LEU A 233 -7.12 -2.99 6.15
N ALA A 234 -7.07 -1.90 5.38
CA ALA A 234 -6.88 -0.55 5.91
C ALA A 234 -7.96 -0.19 6.94
N GLU A 235 -9.23 -0.44 6.64
CA GLU A 235 -10.33 -0.17 7.56
C GLU A 235 -10.24 -1.01 8.85
N ARG A 236 -9.81 -2.27 8.76
CA ARG A 236 -9.55 -3.10 9.95
C ARG A 236 -8.40 -2.56 10.78
N ILE A 237 -7.29 -2.17 10.15
CA ILE A 237 -6.15 -1.51 10.83
C ILE A 237 -6.63 -0.24 11.55
N PHE A 238 -7.36 0.64 10.85
CA PHE A 238 -7.87 1.89 11.44
C PHE A 238 -8.84 1.63 12.59
N THR A 239 -9.65 0.59 12.49
CA THR A 239 -10.57 0.17 13.55
C THR A 239 -9.82 -0.30 14.78
N VAL A 240 -8.78 -1.14 14.62
CA VAL A 240 -7.93 -1.63 15.71
C VAL A 240 -7.15 -0.48 16.38
N LEU A 241 -6.75 0.53 15.60
CA LEU A 241 -6.16 1.77 16.12
C LEU A 241 -7.16 2.64 16.90
N GLY A 242 -8.46 2.34 16.82
CA GLY A 242 -9.51 3.10 17.49
C GLY A 242 -9.88 4.40 16.78
N TRP A 243 -9.50 4.56 15.51
CA TRP A 243 -9.80 5.77 14.73
C TRP A 243 -11.29 5.88 14.40
N ARG A 244 -11.78 7.11 14.27
CA ARG A 244 -13.17 7.40 13.90
C ARG A 244 -13.35 7.49 12.38
N ASN A 245 -14.58 7.30 11.91
CA ASN A 245 -14.96 7.47 10.50
C ASN A 245 -14.07 6.68 9.52
N VAL A 246 -13.72 5.43 9.86
CA VAL A 246 -12.72 4.61 9.14
C VAL A 246 -12.94 4.51 7.63
N THR A 247 -14.20 4.43 7.19
CA THR A 247 -14.57 4.35 5.77
C THR A 247 -14.27 5.63 4.99
N ASN A 248 -14.13 6.77 5.69
CA ASN A 248 -13.87 8.09 5.13
C ASN A 248 -12.43 8.57 5.35
N ILE A 249 -11.54 7.74 5.88
CA ILE A 249 -10.13 8.09 6.07
C ILE A 249 -9.40 8.08 4.72
N ASN A 250 -8.54 9.07 4.51
CA ASN A 250 -7.56 9.09 3.43
C ASN A 250 -6.25 9.64 3.99
N LEU A 251 -5.28 8.76 4.24
CA LEU A 251 -4.04 9.14 4.89
C LEU A 251 -3.17 10.06 4.02
N ALA A 252 -3.16 9.88 2.70
CA ALA A 252 -2.44 10.79 1.81
C ALA A 252 -2.99 12.22 1.89
N LYS A 253 -4.32 12.38 1.94
CA LYS A 253 -4.97 13.68 2.10
C LYS A 253 -4.68 14.29 3.47
N ILE A 254 -4.83 13.51 4.54
CA ILE A 254 -4.61 13.96 5.92
C ILE A 254 -3.15 14.37 6.11
N SER A 255 -2.22 13.53 5.65
CA SER A 255 -0.78 13.81 5.68
C SER A 255 -0.43 15.10 4.94
N LYS A 256 -0.99 15.33 3.75
CA LYS A 256 -0.80 16.59 3.01
C LYS A 256 -1.30 17.80 3.80
N GLN A 257 -2.47 17.70 4.43
CA GLN A 257 -3.02 18.77 5.27
C GLN A 257 -2.15 19.00 6.52
N TYR A 258 -1.65 17.92 7.13
CA TYR A 258 -0.77 17.99 8.29
C TYR A 258 0.57 18.65 7.94
N ILE A 259 1.16 18.31 6.80
CA ILE A 259 2.37 18.97 6.29
C ILE A 259 2.12 20.47 6.07
N ALA A 260 0.96 20.86 5.52
CA ALA A 260 0.62 22.27 5.37
C ALA A 260 0.55 23.00 6.73
N LYS A 261 -0.03 22.35 7.77
CA LYS A 261 0.00 22.88 9.16
C LYS A 261 1.44 23.02 9.66
N LEU A 262 2.29 22.00 9.48
CA LEU A 262 3.70 22.05 9.89
C LEU A 262 4.50 23.13 9.16
N ILE A 263 4.23 23.37 7.87
CA ILE A 263 4.83 24.46 7.09
C ILE A 263 4.41 25.82 7.65
N ALA A 264 3.12 26.01 7.94
CA ALA A 264 2.62 27.25 8.53
C ALA A 264 3.22 27.52 9.92
N GLN A 265 3.54 26.47 10.67
CA GLN A 265 4.21 26.55 11.97
C GLN A 265 5.73 26.69 11.89
N GLY A 266 6.34 26.67 10.69
CA GLY A 266 7.79 26.67 10.52
C GLY A 266 8.49 25.37 10.97
N LYS A 267 7.74 24.30 11.25
CA LYS A 267 8.26 23.00 11.75
C LYS A 267 8.55 22.00 10.63
N TYR A 268 8.29 22.35 9.38
CA TYR A 268 8.58 21.51 8.23
C TYR A 268 9.72 22.11 7.41
N ALA A 269 10.84 21.39 7.32
CA ALA A 269 11.96 21.82 6.48
C ALA A 269 11.55 21.87 5.00
N LYS A 270 11.63 23.03 4.34
CA LYS A 270 11.20 23.17 2.95
C LYS A 270 12.22 22.59 1.97
N GLU A 271 13.50 22.64 2.32
CA GLU A 271 14.59 21.94 1.66
C GLU A 271 14.46 20.45 1.97
N CYS A 272 14.60 19.61 0.94
CA CYS A 272 14.40 18.17 1.03
C CYS A 272 15.55 17.48 0.34
N ASN A 273 16.33 16.71 1.09
CA ASN A 273 17.28 15.78 0.51
C ASN A 273 16.53 14.51 0.11
N ASN A 274 16.14 14.42 -1.16
CA ASN A 274 15.34 13.30 -1.69
C ASN A 274 15.99 11.92 -1.49
N LYS A 275 17.29 11.84 -1.17
CA LYS A 275 17.97 10.56 -0.90
C LYS A 275 17.72 10.04 0.52
N ILE A 276 17.67 10.93 1.52
CA ILE A 276 17.63 10.55 2.94
C ILE A 276 16.26 10.89 3.55
N ASP A 277 15.76 12.10 3.28
CA ASP A 277 14.51 12.61 3.86
C ASP A 277 13.30 11.79 3.43
N ALA A 278 13.39 11.14 2.26
CA ALA A 278 12.33 10.29 1.70
C ALA A 278 11.96 9.10 2.58
N TYR A 279 12.78 8.76 3.59
CA TYR A 279 12.56 7.65 4.52
C TYR A 279 12.34 8.09 5.97
N ILE A 280 12.46 9.39 6.26
CA ILE A 280 12.34 9.96 7.61
C ILE A 280 11.09 10.83 7.72
N ARG A 281 10.57 11.35 6.60
CA ARG A 281 9.33 12.13 6.57
C ARG A 281 8.60 12.01 5.24
N PRO A 282 7.26 12.08 5.25
CA PRO A 282 6.51 12.21 4.01
C PRO A 282 6.87 13.51 3.25
N PRO A 283 7.04 13.45 1.91
CA PRO A 283 7.24 14.62 1.07
C PRO A 283 5.97 15.49 1.02
N LYS A 284 6.08 16.72 0.50
CA LYS A 284 4.97 17.71 0.40
C LYS A 284 3.70 17.18 -0.28
N PHE A 285 3.82 16.15 -1.12
CA PHE A 285 2.68 15.51 -1.78
C PHE A 285 1.81 14.69 -0.81
N GLY A 286 2.28 14.43 0.42
CA GLY A 286 1.53 13.77 1.50
C GLY A 286 1.78 12.28 1.65
N GLU A 287 2.65 11.68 0.84
CA GLU A 287 2.90 10.23 0.85
C GLU A 287 4.37 9.97 0.58
N GLY A 288 5.06 9.32 1.54
CA GLY A 288 6.38 8.74 1.29
C GLY A 288 6.19 7.23 1.26
N TRP A 289 6.47 6.55 0.14
CA TRP A 289 6.54 5.07 0.03
C TRP A 289 5.77 4.26 1.10
N PHE A 290 4.44 4.43 1.18
CA PHE A 290 3.50 3.77 2.11
C PHE A 290 3.60 4.12 3.61
N PHE A 291 4.18 5.26 3.95
CA PHE A 291 4.11 5.91 5.25
C PHE A 291 3.60 7.36 5.14
N TYR A 292 2.93 7.82 6.20
CA TYR A 292 2.13 9.04 6.20
C TYR A 292 2.25 9.75 7.53
N TYR A 293 2.09 11.07 7.51
CA TYR A 293 1.70 11.78 8.72
C TYR A 293 0.22 11.51 8.99
N TYR A 294 -0.12 11.34 10.25
CA TYR A 294 -1.50 11.26 10.69
C TYR A 294 -1.78 12.40 11.66
N ASP A 295 -3.04 12.84 11.74
CA ASP A 295 -3.45 13.92 12.64
C ASP A 295 -4.35 13.34 13.73
N PRO A 296 -3.87 13.22 14.99
CA PRO A 296 -4.66 12.71 16.09
C PRO A 296 -5.96 13.49 16.32
N GLU A 297 -5.99 14.80 16.10
CA GLU A 297 -7.18 15.64 16.30
C GLU A 297 -8.27 15.29 15.28
N VAL A 298 -7.85 14.88 14.07
CA VAL A 298 -8.75 14.47 13.00
C VAL A 298 -9.21 13.03 13.21
N LEU A 299 -8.29 12.13 13.56
CA LEU A 299 -8.49 10.68 13.48
C LEU A 299 -8.92 10.00 14.77
N CYS A 300 -8.50 10.49 15.93
CA CYS A 300 -8.81 9.85 17.19
C CYS A 300 -10.23 10.18 17.67
N LYS A 301 -10.87 9.23 18.37
CA LYS A 301 -12.12 9.49 19.08
C LYS A 301 -11.87 10.43 20.26
N ASN A 302 -12.82 11.32 20.56
CA ASN A 302 -12.72 12.23 21.71
C ASN A 302 -12.38 11.43 22.98
N GLY A 303 -11.26 11.77 23.63
CA GLY A 303 -10.78 11.09 24.85
C GLY A 303 -9.77 9.94 24.65
N MET A 304 -9.52 9.47 23.41
CA MET A 304 -8.43 8.53 23.09
C MET A 304 -7.27 9.28 22.45
N SER A 305 -6.36 9.85 23.24
CA SER A 305 -5.09 10.35 22.70
C SER A 305 -4.16 9.19 22.33
N PRO A 306 -3.36 9.29 21.24
CA PRO A 306 -2.23 8.36 21.02
C PRO A 306 -1.32 8.36 22.25
N LEU A 307 -0.44 7.35 22.37
CA LEU A 307 0.53 7.32 23.47
C LEU A 307 1.18 8.69 23.68
N ARG A 308 0.85 9.32 24.80
CA ARG A 308 1.45 10.59 25.22
C ARG A 308 2.86 10.26 25.68
N VAL A 309 3.83 10.43 24.79
CA VAL A 309 5.23 10.36 25.19
C VAL A 309 5.44 11.45 26.25
N LYS A 310 5.79 11.03 27.48
CA LYS A 310 6.27 11.97 28.50
C LYS A 310 7.54 12.58 27.92
N ASN A 311 7.45 13.78 27.36
CA ASN A 311 8.64 14.53 26.95
C ASN A 311 9.56 14.63 28.17
N LYS A 312 10.66 13.86 28.19
CA LYS A 312 11.80 14.18 29.03
C LYS A 312 12.26 15.55 28.55
N LYS A 313 12.05 16.58 29.37
CA LYS A 313 12.67 17.89 29.19
C LYS A 313 14.17 17.62 28.95
N ARG A 314 14.66 18.05 27.79
CA ARG A 314 16.10 18.26 27.62
C ARG A 314 16.41 19.50 28.44
N GLU A 315 17.04 19.29 29.59
CA GLU A 315 17.92 20.30 30.21
C GLU A 315 19.18 20.45 29.35
#